data_AF-G2FZH7-F1
#
_entry.id   AF-G2FZH7-F1
#
_cell.length_a   1.000
_cell.length_b   1.000
_cell.length_c   1.000
_cell.angle_alpha   90.00
_cell.angle_beta   90.00
_cell.angle_gamma   90.00
#
_symmetry.space_group_name_H-M   'P 1'
#
loop_
_entity.id
_entity.type
_entity.pdbx_description
1 polymer ?
#
loop_
_entity_poly.entity_id
_entity_poly.type
_entity_poly.pdbx_seq_one_letter_code
_entity_poly.pdbx_strand_id
1 'polypeptide(L)'
;MREELISFVIALFKKDIDQMVTVFENLGFLRPHADKQTLAKGLKLILGNIFEDTNLKRINSEEFLLELREFMYSQPFQIPAKTLFLGKSLLTIMGICGGLNPQLDLVKTLRPYAEELLSGEESGKGTKGLFLDQAKKTLTEFITLPEKLNRLITGFEVGELKIHPSKSFELNLLQNQRDQANRIVRAIFSMGFLISGVILLERPYFKIGMVLILLSALIFLSFLKRNSNFTGQKRMGPKSRTMRESSGFRKPRFHP
;
A
#
# COMPACT_ATOMS: atom_id res chain seq x y z
N MET A 1 6.37 -17.61 10.69
CA MET A 1 6.49 -18.10 9.30
C MET A 1 5.44 -19.16 9.00
N ARG A 2 5.39 -20.29 9.74
CA ARG A 2 4.29 -21.26 9.63
C ARG A 2 2.92 -20.59 9.75
N GLU A 3 2.75 -19.76 10.78
CA GLU A 3 1.49 -19.04 11.04
C GLU A 3 1.10 -18.12 9.88
N GLU A 4 2.02 -17.26 9.41
CA GLU A 4 1.78 -16.40 8.24
C GLU A 4 1.41 -17.19 6.98
N LEU A 5 2.01 -18.35 6.74
CA LEU A 5 1.64 -19.19 5.60
C LEU A 5 0.23 -19.78 5.75
N ILE A 6 -0.14 -20.20 6.96
CA ILE A 6 -1.51 -20.65 7.25
C ILE A 6 -2.49 -19.50 7.05
N SER A 7 -2.18 -18.30 7.57
CA SER A 7 -2.97 -17.09 7.37
C SER A 7 -3.10 -16.72 5.89
N PHE A 8 -2.04 -16.89 5.10
CA PHE A 8 -2.10 -16.70 3.64
C PHE A 8 -3.10 -17.66 2.99
N VAL A 9 -3.02 -18.95 3.31
CA VAL A 9 -3.93 -19.97 2.78
C VAL A 9 -5.38 -19.64 3.17
N ILE A 10 -5.62 -19.31 4.43
CA ILE A 10 -6.97 -18.93 4.90
C ILE A 10 -7.47 -17.69 4.14
N ALA A 11 -6.63 -16.66 3.99
CA ALA A 11 -6.99 -15.45 3.25
C ALA A 11 -7.32 -15.78 1.79
N LEU A 12 -6.53 -16.65 1.15
CA LEU A 12 -6.73 -17.10 -0.24
C LEU A 12 -8.10 -17.76 -0.43
N PHE A 13 -8.46 -18.70 0.44
CA PHE A 13 -9.76 -19.37 0.37
C PHE A 13 -10.94 -18.47 0.73
N LYS A 14 -10.75 -17.54 1.67
CA LYS A 14 -11.76 -16.52 2.00
C LYS A 14 -11.87 -15.42 0.96
N LYS A 15 -11.00 -15.40 -0.06
CA LYS A 15 -10.89 -14.34 -1.07
C LYS A 15 -10.66 -12.97 -0.43
N ASP A 16 -9.97 -12.94 0.72
CA ASP A 16 -9.68 -11.73 1.50
C ASP A 16 -8.35 -11.13 1.06
N ILE A 17 -8.43 -10.20 0.10
CA ILE A 17 -7.26 -9.55 -0.52
C ILE A 17 -6.49 -8.69 0.50
N ASP A 18 -7.19 -8.00 1.40
CA ASP A 18 -6.57 -7.13 2.39
C ASP A 18 -5.73 -7.94 3.40
N GLN A 19 -6.23 -9.10 3.81
CA GLN A 19 -5.45 -10.04 4.61
C GLN A 19 -4.24 -10.59 3.85
N MET A 20 -4.35 -10.90 2.56
CA MET A 20 -3.19 -11.35 1.77
C MET A 20 -2.09 -10.31 1.73
N VAL A 21 -2.43 -9.03 1.52
CA VAL A 21 -1.46 -7.93 1.51
C VAL A 21 -0.78 -7.77 2.87
N THR A 22 -1.53 -7.93 3.95
CA THR A 22 -0.99 -7.90 5.32
C THR A 22 0.00 -9.05 5.55
N VAL A 23 -0.34 -10.26 5.08
CA VAL A 23 0.55 -11.42 5.19
C VAL A 23 1.82 -11.24 4.34
N PHE A 24 1.71 -10.67 3.14
CA PHE A 24 2.88 -10.34 2.32
C PHE A 24 3.81 -9.35 3.02
N GLU A 25 3.28 -8.36 3.72
CA GLU A 25 4.08 -7.46 4.54
C GLU A 25 4.79 -8.20 5.68
N ASN A 26 4.07 -9.02 6.44
CA ASN A 26 4.61 -9.78 7.57
C ASN A 26 5.69 -10.79 7.14
N LEU A 27 5.53 -11.39 5.96
CA LEU A 27 6.53 -12.27 5.35
C LEU A 27 7.76 -11.53 4.86
N GLY A 28 7.71 -10.20 4.76
CA GLY A 28 8.77 -9.34 4.26
C GLY A 28 8.83 -9.28 2.73
N PHE A 29 7.71 -9.57 2.06
CA PHE A 29 7.61 -9.59 0.60
C PHE A 29 7.49 -8.21 -0.02
N LEU A 30 7.13 -7.21 0.77
CA LEU A 30 6.95 -5.84 0.32
C LEU A 30 8.14 -4.99 0.77
N ARG A 31 8.68 -4.16 -0.12
CA ARG A 31 9.71 -3.18 0.25
C ARG A 31 9.14 -2.10 1.17
N PRO A 32 9.99 -1.44 1.98
CA PRO A 32 9.59 -0.26 2.74
C PRO A 32 8.95 0.80 1.81
N HIS A 33 7.82 1.37 2.23
CA HIS A 33 7.03 2.36 1.47
C HIS A 33 6.24 1.81 0.27
N ALA A 34 6.04 0.49 0.16
CA ALA A 34 5.10 -0.07 -0.82
C ALA A 34 3.66 0.46 -0.59
N ASP A 35 2.99 0.88 -1.67
CA ASP A 35 1.58 1.27 -1.62
C ASP A 35 0.69 0.02 -1.58
N LYS A 36 0.22 -0.29 -0.37
CA LYS A 36 -0.66 -1.43 -0.10
C LYS A 36 -2.00 -1.35 -0.82
N GLN A 37 -2.53 -0.15 -1.05
CA GLN A 37 -3.84 0.00 -1.72
C GLN A 37 -3.72 -0.31 -3.20
N THR A 38 -2.66 0.18 -3.85
CA THR A 38 -2.37 -0.14 -5.25
C THR A 38 -2.09 -1.63 -5.42
N LEU A 39 -1.33 -2.23 -4.50
CA LEU A 39 -1.10 -3.68 -4.47
C LEU A 39 -2.41 -4.47 -4.35
N ALA A 40 -3.28 -4.12 -3.40
CA ALA A 40 -4.56 -4.78 -3.19
C ALA A 40 -5.45 -4.71 -4.44
N LYS A 41 -5.50 -3.56 -5.10
CA LYS A 41 -6.27 -3.38 -6.35
C LYS A 41 -5.73 -4.28 -7.47
N GLY A 42 -4.42 -4.30 -7.68
CA GLY A 42 -3.83 -5.15 -8.72
C GLY A 42 -3.99 -6.64 -8.41
N LEU A 43 -3.82 -7.03 -7.15
CA LEU A 43 -4.02 -8.41 -6.70
C LEU A 43 -5.48 -8.85 -6.88
N LYS A 44 -6.44 -7.96 -6.65
CA LYS A 44 -7.87 -8.21 -6.88
C LYS A 44 -8.19 -8.42 -8.36
N LEU A 45 -7.53 -7.71 -9.28
CA LEU A 45 -7.75 -7.88 -10.72
C LEU A 45 -7.28 -9.26 -11.18
N ILE A 46 -6.07 -9.65 -10.78
CA ILE A 46 -5.44 -10.91 -11.19
C ILE A 46 -6.15 -12.12 -10.57
N LEU A 47 -6.44 -12.05 -9.27
CA LEU A 47 -7.12 -13.14 -8.57
C LEU A 47 -8.63 -13.16 -8.84
N GLY A 48 -9.24 -12.06 -9.27
CA GLY A 48 -10.67 -12.00 -9.60
C GLY A 48 -11.04 -13.07 -10.63
N ASN A 49 -10.27 -13.14 -11.71
CA ASN A 49 -10.47 -14.12 -12.79
C ASN A 49 -10.26 -15.58 -12.33
N ILE A 50 -9.40 -15.80 -11.32
CA ILE A 50 -9.20 -17.13 -10.73
C ILE A 50 -10.36 -17.52 -9.84
N PHE A 51 -10.84 -16.58 -9.03
CA PHE A 51 -11.90 -16.82 -8.06
C PHE A 51 -13.27 -17.08 -8.68
N GLU A 52 -13.45 -16.74 -9.96
CA GLU A 52 -14.63 -17.08 -10.75
C GLU A 52 -14.61 -18.55 -11.21
N ASP A 53 -13.44 -19.20 -11.30
CA ASP A 53 -13.31 -20.61 -11.65
C ASP A 53 -13.34 -21.50 -10.39
N THR A 54 -14.45 -22.22 -10.20
CA THR A 54 -14.67 -23.14 -9.07
C THR A 54 -13.63 -24.27 -8.97
N ASN A 55 -12.98 -24.63 -10.08
CA ASN A 55 -11.94 -25.66 -10.12
C ASN A 55 -10.52 -25.08 -10.11
N LEU A 56 -10.37 -23.75 -10.12
CA LEU A 56 -9.10 -23.04 -10.17
C LEU A 56 -8.15 -23.58 -11.27
N LYS A 57 -8.69 -24.09 -12.39
CA LYS A 57 -7.90 -24.71 -13.47
C LYS A 57 -6.94 -23.70 -14.09
N ARG A 58 -7.35 -22.42 -14.09
CA ARG A 58 -6.53 -21.29 -14.54
C ARG A 58 -5.24 -21.10 -13.74
N ILE A 59 -5.12 -21.59 -12.51
CA ILE A 59 -3.87 -21.47 -11.72
C ILE A 59 -2.71 -22.18 -12.43
N ASN A 60 -2.99 -23.25 -13.18
CA ASN A 60 -1.97 -24.01 -13.91
C ASN A 60 -1.73 -23.50 -15.34
N SER A 61 -2.38 -22.41 -15.77
CA SER A 61 -2.19 -21.89 -17.13
C SER A 61 -0.91 -21.05 -17.23
N GLU A 62 -0.22 -21.18 -18.37
CA GLU A 62 0.97 -20.37 -18.66
C GLU A 62 0.63 -18.87 -18.70
N GLU A 63 -0.56 -18.52 -19.19
CA GLU A 63 -1.07 -17.15 -19.26
C GLU A 63 -1.15 -16.52 -17.85
N PHE A 64 -1.68 -17.25 -16.87
CA PHE A 64 -1.76 -16.76 -15.51
C PHE A 64 -0.37 -16.57 -14.89
N LEU A 65 0.56 -17.49 -15.14
CA LEU A 65 1.94 -17.36 -14.66
C LEU A 65 2.64 -16.13 -15.22
N LEU A 66 2.38 -15.78 -16.48
CA LEU A 66 2.90 -14.57 -17.11
C LEU A 66 2.28 -13.31 -16.50
N GLU A 67 0.96 -13.27 -16.33
CA GLU A 67 0.26 -12.14 -15.70
C GLU A 67 0.73 -11.91 -14.26
N LEU A 68 0.82 -12.98 -13.47
CA LEU A 68 1.36 -12.94 -12.10
C LEU A 68 2.80 -12.45 -12.08
N ARG A 69 3.63 -12.91 -13.01
CA ARG A 69 5.03 -12.48 -13.15
C ARG A 69 5.09 -10.97 -13.43
N GLU A 70 4.37 -10.48 -14.44
CA GLU A 70 4.35 -9.06 -14.79
C GLU A 70 3.88 -8.21 -13.61
N PHE A 71 2.86 -8.65 -12.89
CA PHE A 71 2.41 -7.99 -11.68
C PHE A 71 3.49 -7.90 -10.61
N MET A 72 4.14 -9.03 -10.29
CA MET A 72 5.22 -9.05 -9.29
C MET A 72 6.38 -8.12 -9.67
N TYR A 73 6.70 -7.96 -10.96
CA TYR A 73 7.73 -7.02 -11.43
C TYR A 73 7.25 -5.56 -11.41
N SER A 74 5.97 -5.30 -11.65
CA SER A 74 5.39 -3.95 -11.64
C SER A 74 5.30 -3.35 -10.22
N GLN A 75 5.21 -4.22 -9.21
CA GLN A 75 5.05 -3.85 -7.81
C GLN A 75 6.38 -3.98 -7.06
N PRO A 76 6.57 -3.26 -5.93
CA PRO A 76 7.82 -3.29 -5.17
C PRO A 76 7.95 -4.57 -4.32
N PHE A 77 7.85 -5.74 -4.95
CA PHE A 77 8.07 -7.04 -4.33
C PHE A 77 9.56 -7.34 -4.12
N GLN A 78 9.82 -8.16 -3.10
CA GLN A 78 11.10 -8.80 -2.82
C GLN A 78 10.82 -10.17 -2.21
N ILE A 79 11.69 -11.15 -2.38
CA ILE A 79 11.51 -12.46 -1.75
C ILE A 79 12.70 -12.69 -0.80
N PRO A 80 12.47 -12.69 0.52
CA PRO A 80 13.50 -13.03 1.49
C PRO A 80 14.07 -14.44 1.25
N ALA A 81 15.36 -14.62 1.52
CA ALA A 81 16.04 -15.91 1.32
C ALA A 81 15.34 -17.07 2.06
N LYS A 82 14.89 -16.85 3.30
CA LYS A 82 14.20 -17.86 4.13
C LYS A 82 12.95 -18.45 3.46
N THR A 83 12.13 -17.63 2.80
CA THR A 83 10.91 -18.05 2.10
C THR A 83 11.22 -18.63 0.73
N LEU A 84 12.29 -18.17 0.09
CA LEU A 84 12.71 -18.66 -1.22
C LEU A 84 13.14 -20.14 -1.16
N PHE A 85 13.88 -20.55 -0.12
CA PHE A 85 14.27 -21.95 0.05
C PHE A 85 13.04 -22.86 0.22
N LEU A 86 12.07 -22.44 1.03
CA LEU A 86 10.81 -23.18 1.21
C LEU A 86 10.04 -23.29 -0.11
N GLY A 87 9.90 -22.18 -0.83
CA GLY A 87 9.28 -22.17 -2.15
C GLY A 87 9.99 -23.12 -3.11
N LYS A 88 11.32 -23.09 -3.15
CA LYS A 88 12.12 -24.01 -3.99
C LYS A 88 11.87 -25.47 -3.65
N SER A 89 11.86 -25.83 -2.36
CA SER A 89 11.55 -27.20 -1.93
C SER A 89 10.15 -27.63 -2.38
N LEU A 90 9.15 -26.75 -2.22
CA LEU A 90 7.78 -27.02 -2.69
C LEU A 90 7.72 -27.18 -4.20
N LEU A 91 8.37 -26.29 -4.97
CA LEU A 91 8.44 -26.39 -6.43
C LEU A 91 9.11 -27.69 -6.88
N THR A 92 10.18 -28.13 -6.21
CA THR A 92 10.84 -29.40 -6.52
C THR A 92 9.91 -30.58 -6.26
N ILE A 93 9.20 -30.61 -5.13
CA ILE A 93 8.21 -31.65 -4.83
C ILE A 93 7.11 -31.66 -5.88
N MET A 94 6.55 -30.49 -6.21
CA MET A 94 5.52 -30.36 -7.24
C MET A 94 6.01 -30.83 -8.61
N GLY A 95 7.26 -30.52 -8.98
CA GLY A 95 7.88 -30.98 -10.22
C GLY A 95 8.06 -32.50 -10.27
N ILE A 96 8.48 -33.12 -9.16
CA ILE A 96 8.60 -34.58 -9.07
C ILE A 96 7.21 -35.25 -9.14
N CYS A 97 6.23 -34.72 -8.41
CA CYS A 97 4.85 -35.23 -8.45
C CYS A 97 4.23 -35.10 -9.84
N GLY A 98 4.45 -33.96 -10.53
CA GLY A 98 3.99 -33.75 -11.90
C GLY A 98 4.68 -34.67 -12.92
N GLY A 99 5.97 -34.99 -12.70
CA GLY A 99 6.69 -35.98 -13.52
C GLY A 99 6.18 -37.41 -13.33
N LEU A 100 5.72 -37.77 -12.12
CA LEU A 100 5.16 -39.09 -11.81
C LEU A 100 3.72 -39.25 -12.30
N ASN A 101 2.88 -38.22 -12.13
CA ASN A 101 1.49 -38.24 -12.56
C ASN A 101 1.13 -36.95 -13.32
N PRO A 102 1.17 -36.98 -14.66
CA PRO A 102 0.85 -35.83 -15.50
C PRO A 102 -0.60 -35.34 -15.41
N GLN A 103 -1.52 -36.17 -14.90
CA GLN A 103 -2.94 -35.81 -14.73
C GLN A 103 -3.26 -35.33 -13.31
N LEU A 104 -2.24 -35.11 -12.46
CA LEU A 104 -2.43 -34.68 -11.09
C LEU A 104 -2.98 -33.24 -11.04
N ASP A 105 -4.20 -33.10 -10.53
CA ASP A 105 -4.77 -31.80 -10.15
C ASP A 105 -4.43 -31.49 -8.68
N LEU A 106 -3.31 -30.79 -8.48
CA LEU A 106 -2.82 -30.38 -7.17
C LEU A 106 -3.86 -29.60 -6.35
N VAL A 107 -4.63 -28.73 -7.01
CA VAL A 107 -5.66 -27.94 -6.33
C VAL A 107 -6.73 -28.86 -5.76
N LYS A 108 -7.23 -29.78 -6.59
CA LYS A 108 -8.28 -30.73 -6.18
C LYS A 108 -7.83 -31.63 -5.04
N THR A 109 -6.57 -32.08 -5.06
CA THR A 109 -6.00 -32.92 -3.99
C THR A 109 -5.80 -32.14 -2.68
N LEU A 110 -5.45 -30.86 -2.75
CA LEU A 110 -5.18 -30.02 -1.57
C LEU A 110 -6.43 -29.39 -0.95
N ARG A 111 -7.53 -29.32 -1.70
CA ARG A 111 -8.82 -28.76 -1.25
C ARG A 111 -9.31 -29.28 0.11
N PRO A 112 -9.39 -30.61 0.40
CA PRO A 112 -9.88 -31.09 1.69
C PRO A 112 -9.04 -30.60 2.87
N TYR A 113 -7.72 -30.50 2.72
CA TYR A 113 -6.83 -29.98 3.76
C TYR A 113 -7.07 -28.50 4.01
N ALA A 114 -7.36 -27.72 2.97
CA ALA A 114 -7.71 -26.32 3.14
C ALA A 114 -9.06 -26.13 3.83
N GLU A 115 -10.04 -26.98 3.52
CA GLU A 115 -11.35 -26.98 4.20
C GLU A 115 -11.20 -27.31 5.70
N GLU A 116 -10.31 -28.25 6.06
CA GLU A 116 -9.96 -28.57 7.46
C GLU A 116 -9.27 -27.39 8.18
N LEU A 117 -8.38 -26.67 7.48
CA LEU A 117 -7.74 -25.45 8.02
C LEU A 117 -8.76 -24.33 8.28
N LEU A 118 -9.83 -24.27 7.49
CA LEU A 118 -10.92 -23.30 7.64
C LEU A 118 -11.93 -23.70 8.72
N SER A 119 -12.20 -25.00 8.90
CA SER A 119 -13.15 -25.52 9.89
C SER A 119 -12.65 -25.41 11.34
N GLY A 120 -11.36 -25.16 11.53
CA GLY A 120 -10.84 -24.60 12.78
C GLY A 120 -10.30 -25.59 13.81
N GLU A 121 -10.16 -26.87 13.48
CA GLU A 121 -9.54 -27.86 14.38
C GLU A 121 -8.05 -27.56 14.63
N GLU A 122 -7.32 -27.06 13.63
CA GLU A 122 -5.90 -26.67 13.74
C GLU A 122 -5.69 -25.18 14.13
N SER A 123 -6.67 -24.31 13.85
CA SER A 123 -6.58 -22.85 14.11
C SER A 123 -6.72 -22.48 15.59
N GLY A 124 -7.18 -23.39 16.45
CA GLY A 124 -7.51 -23.09 17.84
C GLY A 124 -6.32 -22.81 18.78
N LYS A 125 -5.10 -23.23 18.45
CA LYS A 125 -3.95 -23.20 19.40
C LYS A 125 -2.86 -22.16 19.12
N GLY A 126 -2.67 -21.72 17.88
CA GLY A 126 -1.59 -20.77 17.52
C GLY A 126 -2.07 -19.36 17.17
N THR A 127 -3.14 -19.25 16.36
CA THR A 127 -3.59 -17.96 15.80
C THR A 127 -4.42 -17.14 16.78
N LYS A 128 -5.06 -17.76 17.78
CA LYS A 128 -5.76 -17.03 18.87
C LYS A 128 -4.83 -16.05 19.58
N GLY A 129 -3.56 -16.40 19.80
CA GLY A 129 -2.59 -15.54 20.49
C GLY A 129 -2.35 -14.21 19.78
N LEU A 130 -2.19 -14.22 18.45
CA LEU A 130 -1.87 -13.04 17.67
C LEU A 130 -3.09 -12.14 17.41
N PHE A 131 -4.27 -12.72 17.13
CA PHE A 131 -5.49 -11.92 16.97
C PHE A 131 -5.99 -11.35 18.30
N LEU A 132 -5.86 -12.08 19.43
CA LEU A 132 -6.21 -11.55 20.75
C LEU A 132 -5.21 -10.50 21.24
N ASP A 133 -3.90 -10.62 20.99
CA ASP A 133 -2.93 -9.59 21.40
C ASP A 133 -3.01 -8.33 20.54
N GLN A 134 -3.25 -8.47 19.23
CA GLN A 134 -3.41 -7.33 18.32
C GLN A 134 -4.75 -6.63 18.56
N ALA A 135 -5.83 -7.40 18.81
CA ALA A 135 -7.13 -6.85 19.20
C ALA A 135 -7.08 -6.20 20.59
N LYS A 136 -6.38 -6.78 21.57
CA LYS A 136 -6.20 -6.15 22.89
C LYS A 136 -5.49 -4.81 22.77
N LYS A 137 -4.38 -4.74 22.01
CA LYS A 137 -3.62 -3.49 21.83
C LYS A 137 -4.41 -2.40 21.11
N THR A 138 -5.18 -2.74 20.09
CA THR A 138 -6.04 -1.78 19.37
C THR A 138 -7.30 -1.42 20.18
N LEU A 139 -7.89 -2.35 20.94
CA LEU A 139 -9.03 -2.06 21.83
C LEU A 139 -8.64 -1.16 23.01
N THR A 140 -7.44 -1.31 23.59
CA THR A 140 -6.99 -0.41 24.68
C THR A 140 -6.76 1.03 24.23
N GLU A 141 -6.61 1.30 22.93
CA GLU A 141 -6.45 2.66 22.39
C GLU A 141 -7.80 3.28 21.96
N PHE A 142 -8.80 2.45 21.66
CA PHE A 142 -10.18 2.90 21.37
C PHE A 142 -11.11 2.96 22.60
N ILE A 143 -10.78 2.27 23.70
CA ILE A 143 -11.61 2.20 24.92
C ILE A 143 -11.63 3.51 25.73
N THR A 144 -10.83 4.52 25.36
CA THR A 144 -10.87 5.85 26.00
C THR A 144 -11.73 6.89 25.28
N LEU A 145 -12.65 6.52 24.38
CA LEU A 145 -13.63 7.45 23.78
C LEU A 145 -15.11 7.20 24.19
N PRO A 146 -15.50 7.31 25.47
CA PRO A 146 -16.91 7.28 25.84
C PRO A 146 -17.66 8.62 25.66
N GLU A 147 -16.98 9.75 25.43
CA GLU A 147 -17.68 11.06 25.45
C GLU A 147 -18.47 11.41 24.18
N LYS A 148 -18.13 10.81 23.02
CA LYS A 148 -18.76 11.19 21.73
C LYS A 148 -19.91 10.28 21.30
N LEU A 149 -20.05 9.10 21.89
CA LEU A 149 -21.15 8.18 21.59
C LEU A 149 -22.47 8.64 22.21
N ASN A 150 -22.43 9.31 23.37
CA ASN A 150 -23.63 9.83 24.03
C ASN A 150 -24.34 10.92 23.20
N ARG A 151 -23.61 11.67 22.37
CA ARG A 151 -24.20 12.71 21.51
C ARG A 151 -24.90 12.16 20.26
N LEU A 152 -24.55 10.95 19.84
CA LEU A 152 -25.17 10.29 18.69
C LEU A 152 -26.47 9.58 19.06
N ILE A 153 -26.63 9.19 20.32
CA ILE A 153 -27.86 8.55 20.83
C ILE A 153 -28.96 9.57 21.07
N THR A 154 -28.65 10.75 21.64
CA THR A 154 -29.65 11.81 21.85
C THR A 154 -30.08 12.51 20.54
N GLY A 155 -29.27 12.42 19.49
CA GLY A 155 -29.60 12.98 18.17
C GLY A 155 -30.56 12.15 17.32
N PHE A 156 -30.84 10.91 17.71
CA PHE A 156 -31.74 10.00 16.98
C PHE A 156 -33.22 10.10 17.42
N GLU A 157 -33.50 10.81 18.52
CA GLU A 157 -34.86 10.95 19.09
C GLU A 157 -35.66 12.13 18.51
N VAL A 158 -35.01 13.06 17.81
CA VAL A 158 -35.71 14.18 17.17
C VAL A 158 -35.62 13.98 15.67
N GLY A 159 -36.73 13.54 15.08
CA GLY A 159 -36.90 13.17 13.67
C GLY A 159 -36.74 14.31 12.67
N GLU A 160 -35.64 15.03 12.71
CA GLU A 160 -35.15 15.87 11.62
C GLU A 160 -33.63 15.72 11.52
N LEU A 161 -33.19 14.64 10.86
CA LEU A 161 -31.81 14.55 10.41
C LEU A 161 -31.64 15.45 9.17
N LYS A 162 -31.67 16.78 9.37
CA LYS A 162 -31.01 17.71 8.44
C LYS A 162 -29.51 17.51 8.62
N ILE A 163 -29.00 16.50 7.92
CA ILE A 163 -27.57 16.29 7.71
C ILE A 163 -27.05 17.58 7.08
N HIS A 164 -26.49 18.45 7.91
CA HIS A 164 -25.52 19.42 7.43
C HIS A 164 -24.22 18.64 7.29
N PRO A 165 -23.82 18.22 6.08
CA PRO A 165 -22.46 17.74 5.90
C PRO A 165 -21.56 18.89 6.34
N SER A 166 -20.69 18.61 7.32
CA SER A 166 -19.64 19.54 7.70
C SER A 166 -18.86 19.91 6.45
N LYS A 167 -19.08 21.13 5.93
CA LYS A 167 -18.43 21.69 4.74
C LYS A 167 -16.89 21.61 4.80
N SER A 168 -16.30 21.32 5.94
CA SER A 168 -14.85 21.26 6.17
C SER A 168 -14.15 20.02 5.60
N PHE A 169 -14.85 18.94 5.25
CA PHE A 169 -14.19 17.76 4.65
C PHE A 169 -14.26 17.75 3.11
N GLU A 170 -15.39 18.18 2.53
CA GLU A 170 -15.51 18.34 1.07
C GLU A 170 -14.59 19.43 0.52
N LEU A 171 -14.41 20.55 1.25
CA LEU A 171 -13.58 21.65 0.75
C LEU A 171 -12.09 21.28 0.68
N ASN A 172 -11.59 20.42 1.56
CA ASN A 172 -10.18 19.99 1.53
C ASN A 172 -9.91 18.94 0.44
N LEU A 173 -10.90 18.11 0.09
CA LEU A 173 -10.76 17.14 -1.00
C LEU A 173 -10.87 17.81 -2.38
N LEU A 174 -11.72 18.85 -2.50
CA LEU A 174 -11.86 19.63 -3.73
C LEU A 174 -10.73 20.66 -3.94
N GLN A 175 -10.13 21.19 -2.87
CA GLN A 175 -8.99 22.13 -2.99
C GLN A 175 -7.69 21.43 -3.39
N ASN A 176 -7.38 20.26 -2.81
CA ASN A 176 -6.16 19.52 -3.17
C ASN A 176 -6.20 18.98 -4.61
N GLN A 177 -7.38 18.67 -5.17
CA GLN A 177 -7.49 18.34 -6.59
C GLN A 177 -7.30 19.55 -7.51
N ARG A 178 -7.80 20.74 -7.13
CA ARG A 178 -7.63 21.97 -7.93
C ARG A 178 -6.18 22.45 -7.98
N ASP A 179 -5.42 22.29 -6.89
CA ASP A 179 -4.00 22.65 -6.89
C ASP A 179 -3.14 21.72 -7.75
N GLN A 180 -3.51 20.44 -7.87
CA GLN A 180 -2.86 19.50 -8.79
C GLN A 180 -3.21 19.79 -10.25
N ALA A 181 -4.48 20.10 -10.56
CA ALA A 181 -4.90 20.45 -11.91
C ALA A 181 -4.23 21.75 -12.40
N ASN A 182 -4.17 22.79 -11.56
CA ASN A 182 -3.50 24.05 -11.90
C ASN A 182 -1.98 23.91 -12.04
N ARG A 183 -1.38 22.83 -11.55
CA ARG A 183 0.04 22.51 -11.74
C ARG A 183 0.29 21.98 -13.16
N ILE A 184 -0.57 21.08 -13.62
CA ILE A 184 -0.47 20.46 -14.95
C ILE A 184 -0.72 21.50 -16.03
N VAL A 185 -1.76 22.32 -15.88
CA VAL A 185 -2.09 23.38 -16.86
C VAL A 185 -0.95 24.39 -17.00
N ARG A 186 -0.31 24.81 -15.90
CA ARG A 186 0.84 25.74 -15.95
C ARG A 186 2.07 25.11 -16.59
N ALA A 187 2.31 23.81 -16.41
CA ALA A 187 3.41 23.11 -17.07
C ALA A 187 3.22 23.03 -18.59
N ILE A 188 1.98 22.74 -19.04
CA ILE A 188 1.64 22.68 -20.47
C ILE A 188 1.82 24.05 -21.13
N PHE A 189 1.29 25.11 -20.52
CA PHE A 189 1.46 26.47 -21.04
C PHE A 189 2.94 26.90 -21.10
N SER A 190 3.73 26.58 -20.07
CA SER A 190 5.18 26.88 -20.07
C SER A 190 5.92 26.17 -21.20
N MET A 191 5.58 24.90 -21.47
CA MET A 191 6.19 24.13 -22.55
C MET A 191 5.80 24.68 -23.93
N GLY A 192 4.52 24.99 -24.13
CA GLY A 192 4.02 25.58 -25.38
C GLY A 192 4.64 26.95 -25.68
N PHE A 193 4.82 27.78 -24.66
CA PHE A 193 5.46 29.08 -24.82
C PHE A 193 6.96 28.98 -25.12
N LEU A 194 7.65 27.99 -24.56
CA LEU A 194 9.05 27.71 -24.91
C LEU A 194 9.18 27.29 -26.37
N ILE A 195 8.35 26.35 -26.82
CA ILE A 195 8.37 25.86 -28.20
C ILE A 195 8.03 27.00 -29.17
N SER A 196 7.01 27.81 -28.85
CA SER A 196 6.63 28.98 -29.65
C SER A 196 7.73 30.04 -29.69
N GLY A 197 8.39 30.34 -28.56
CA GLY A 197 9.50 31.29 -28.49
C GLY A 197 10.74 30.87 -29.25
N VAL A 198 11.03 29.55 -29.31
CA VAL A 198 12.15 28.99 -30.08
C VAL A 198 11.89 29.08 -31.58
N ILE A 199 10.67 28.79 -32.04
CA ILE A 199 10.30 28.85 -33.47
C ILE A 199 10.30 30.31 -33.97
N LEU A 200 9.88 31.27 -33.14
CA LEU A 200 9.80 32.68 -33.52
C LEU A 200 11.16 33.40 -33.56
N LEU A 201 12.27 32.66 -33.39
CA LEU A 201 13.63 33.21 -33.46
C LEU A 201 14.12 33.45 -34.90
N GLU A 202 13.33 33.07 -35.91
CA GLU A 202 13.65 33.32 -37.32
C GLU A 202 13.33 34.77 -37.75
N ARG A 203 14.25 35.33 -38.54
CA ARG A 203 14.50 36.77 -38.76
C ARG A 203 13.33 37.44 -39.51
N PRO A 204 12.35 38.03 -38.80
CA PRO A 204 12.36 39.47 -38.52
C PRO A 204 11.91 39.87 -37.09
N TYR A 205 11.54 38.91 -36.24
CA TYR A 205 10.90 39.18 -34.92
C TYR A 205 11.78 38.83 -33.70
N PHE A 206 13.10 38.91 -33.85
CA PHE A 206 14.10 38.53 -32.83
C PHE A 206 13.87 39.19 -31.44
N LYS A 207 13.50 40.47 -31.42
CA LYS A 207 13.21 41.19 -30.16
C LYS A 207 11.99 40.63 -29.43
N ILE A 208 10.97 40.21 -30.18
CA ILE A 208 9.73 39.67 -29.62
C ILE A 208 9.96 38.24 -29.12
N GLY A 209 10.75 37.43 -29.83
CA GLY A 209 11.16 36.10 -29.37
C GLY A 209 11.92 36.13 -28.04
N MET A 210 12.85 37.07 -27.85
CA MET A 210 13.58 37.24 -26.58
C MET A 210 12.66 37.57 -25.40
N VAL A 211 11.68 38.46 -25.59
CA VAL A 211 10.71 38.83 -24.56
C VAL A 211 9.86 37.62 -24.14
N LEU A 212 9.44 36.80 -25.11
CA LEU A 212 8.67 35.59 -24.84
C LEU A 212 9.47 34.54 -24.05
N ILE A 213 10.75 34.36 -24.37
CA ILE A 213 11.65 33.44 -23.66
C ILE A 213 11.92 33.91 -22.22
N LEU A 214 12.10 35.22 -22.00
CA LEU A 214 12.29 35.76 -20.65
C LEU A 214 11.01 35.62 -19.79
N LEU A 215 9.84 35.80 -20.41
CA LEU A 215 8.56 35.62 -19.73
C LEU A 215 8.35 34.16 -19.30
N SER A 216 8.67 33.18 -20.16
CA SER A 216 8.57 31.76 -19.81
C SER A 216 9.57 31.35 -18.74
N ALA A 217 10.80 31.86 -18.80
CA ALA A 217 11.82 31.63 -17.78
C ALA A 217 11.38 32.16 -16.40
N LEU A 218 10.74 33.33 -16.35
CA LEU A 218 10.15 33.91 -15.12
C LEU A 218 9.03 33.05 -14.54
N ILE A 219 8.12 32.56 -15.39
CA ILE A 219 7.04 31.65 -14.99
C ILE A 219 7.63 30.34 -14.44
N PHE A 220 8.66 29.80 -15.07
CA PHE A 220 9.36 28.58 -14.64
C PHE A 220 10.12 28.77 -13.32
N LEU A 221 10.75 29.91 -13.11
CA LEU A 221 11.42 30.26 -11.84
C LEU A 221 10.41 30.40 -10.70
N SER A 222 9.24 30.98 -10.97
CA SER A 222 8.15 31.06 -9.99
C SER A 222 7.63 29.67 -9.60
N PHE A 223 7.61 28.73 -10.55
CA PHE A 223 7.24 27.33 -10.33
C PHE A 223 8.26 26.60 -9.44
N LEU A 224 9.56 26.79 -9.70
CA LEU A 224 10.65 26.23 -8.88
C LEU A 224 10.63 26.76 -7.45
N LYS A 225 10.46 28.07 -7.25
CA LYS A 225 10.41 28.70 -5.92
C LYS A 225 9.22 28.19 -5.10
N ARG A 226 8.05 28.02 -5.74
CA ARG A 226 6.84 27.47 -5.09
C ARG A 226 6.97 25.97 -4.77
N ASN A 227 7.69 25.20 -5.59
CA ASN A 227 7.98 23.79 -5.33
C ASN A 227 9.02 23.59 -4.19
N SER A 228 9.99 24.50 -4.06
CA SER A 228 11.02 24.44 -3.00
C SER A 228 10.48 24.65 -1.57
N ASN A 229 9.34 25.35 -1.43
CA ASN A 229 8.68 25.53 -0.14
C ASN A 229 8.08 24.22 0.42
N PHE A 230 8.05 23.14 -0.36
CA PHE A 230 7.60 21.82 0.08
C PHE A 230 8.73 20.96 0.71
N THR A 231 10.00 21.39 0.62
CA THR A 231 11.14 20.71 1.27
C THR A 231 11.45 21.27 2.67
N GLY A 232 10.60 22.17 3.18
CA GLY A 232 10.81 22.95 4.41
C GLY A 232 10.00 22.52 5.64
N GLN A 233 9.38 21.33 5.68
CA GLN A 233 8.67 20.83 6.88
C GLN A 233 9.29 19.55 7.45
N LYS A 234 10.62 19.54 7.59
CA LYS A 234 11.31 18.77 8.65
C LYS A 234 11.87 19.77 9.66
N ARG A 235 11.03 20.27 10.56
CA ARG A 235 11.50 20.85 11.82
C ARG A 235 11.15 19.88 12.94
N MET A 236 12.20 19.23 13.43
CA MET A 236 12.24 18.49 14.68
C MET A 236 11.57 19.32 15.77
N GLY A 237 10.49 18.79 16.36
CA GLY A 237 9.90 19.37 17.55
C GLY A 237 10.85 19.19 18.74
N PRO A 238 11.10 20.23 19.56
CA PRO A 238 11.93 20.14 20.74
C PRO A 238 11.14 19.44 21.86
N LYS A 239 11.14 18.11 21.87
CA LYS A 239 10.49 17.34 22.95
C LYS A 239 11.27 16.12 23.43
N SER A 240 12.57 16.07 23.18
CA SER A 240 13.46 14.97 23.63
C SER A 240 14.61 15.44 24.53
N ARG A 241 14.49 16.62 25.17
CA ARG A 241 15.48 17.12 26.15
C ARG A 241 15.10 16.93 27.62
N THR A 242 13.90 16.44 27.92
CA THR A 242 13.44 16.20 29.31
C THR A 242 13.41 14.73 29.70
N MET A 243 13.91 13.82 28.86
CA MET A 243 13.90 12.37 29.12
C MET A 243 15.32 11.78 29.21
N ARG A 244 16.31 12.63 29.57
CA ARG A 244 17.72 12.22 29.74
C ARG A 244 18.28 12.58 31.12
N GLU A 245 17.41 12.82 32.10
CA GLU A 245 17.82 13.12 33.48
C GLU A 245 17.26 12.16 34.54
N SER A 246 16.43 11.17 34.20
CA SER A 246 15.84 10.26 35.18
C SER A 246 16.26 8.79 35.08
N SER A 247 17.15 8.41 34.16
CA SER A 247 17.70 7.05 34.11
C SER A 247 19.18 7.05 34.44
N GLY A 248 19.46 6.86 35.73
CA GLY A 248 20.81 6.58 36.23
C GLY A 248 21.35 5.31 35.60
N PHE A 249 22.33 5.45 34.71
CA PHE A 249 23.18 4.35 34.27
C PHE A 249 24.64 4.73 34.55
N ARG A 250 25.20 4.13 35.60
CA ARG A 250 26.62 4.19 35.92
C ARG A 250 27.42 3.60 34.75
N LYS A 251 28.39 4.35 34.23
CA LYS A 251 29.42 3.81 33.34
C LYS A 251 30.40 2.94 34.15
N PRO A 252 30.80 1.75 33.69
CA PRO A 252 31.96 1.06 34.24
C PRO A 252 33.24 1.79 33.80
N ARG A 253 34.11 2.09 34.77
CA ARG A 253 35.48 2.56 34.56
C ARG A 253 36.31 1.39 34.02
N PHE A 254 37.04 1.62 32.93
CA PHE A 254 38.26 0.89 32.65
C PHE A 254 39.44 1.84 32.90
N HIS A 255 40.34 1.42 33.78
CA HIS A 255 41.65 2.02 34.02
C HIS A 255 42.72 1.10 33.38
N PRO A 256 43.94 1.63 33.16
CA PRO A 256 44.73 1.48 31.93
C PRO A 256 45.40 0.12 31.72
#